data_AF-A0A1Y4WN51-F1
#
_entry.id   AF-A0A1Y4WN51-F1
#
_cell.length_a   1.000
_cell.length_b   1.000
_cell.length_c   1.000
_cell.angle_alpha   90.00
_cell.angle_beta   90.00
_cell.angle_gamma   90.00
#
_symmetry.space_group_name_H-M   'P 1'
#
loop_
_entity.id
_entity.type
_entity.pdbx_description
1 polymer ?
#
loop_
_entity_poly.entity_id
_entity_poly.type
_entity_poly.pdbx_seq_one_letter_code
_entity_poly.pdbx_strand_id
1 'polypeptide(L)'
;MNPYHNLFPLRPAAREEAGLFYSDDQADRALGTVGHVRMDFGSSGRGFYHTWWPHNGDHFNTPEFKEALQQFVDAMRADGPLRDLPSMERFCRRNGGAITEDGRSYGYLAEAGNYRFCLRCTPSPGEYQCYLYCYDLRRQIMDRPVGRVTFANGERMEFTDPQEYLRTIREELPMKDVTGFRFETLTDDPAVRKAADDMVYDLHGEENPRPLEDYIARHGPEAGGQQM
;
A
#
# COMPACT_ATOMS: atom_id res chain seq x y z
N MET A 1 18.44 17.96 20.09
CA MET A 1 17.60 16.92 19.47
C MET A 1 17.07 17.51 18.17
N ASN A 2 17.34 16.85 17.03
CA ASN A 2 16.92 17.33 15.71
C ASN A 2 15.44 16.95 15.51
N PRO A 3 14.51 17.90 15.28
CA PRO A 3 13.07 17.63 15.21
C PRO A 3 12.64 16.65 14.09
N TYR A 4 13.55 16.32 13.16
CA TYR A 4 13.27 15.43 12.03
C TYR A 4 13.47 13.93 12.31
N HIS A 5 14.04 13.54 13.46
CA HIS A 5 14.44 12.14 13.72
C HIS A 5 13.25 11.17 13.83
N ASN A 6 12.01 11.66 13.96
CA ASN A 6 10.81 10.84 14.18
C ASN A 6 9.69 11.02 13.14
N LEU A 7 9.87 11.82 12.08
CA LEU A 7 8.78 12.07 11.12
C LEU A 7 8.54 10.87 10.19
N PHE A 8 9.56 10.06 9.93
CA PHE A 8 9.49 8.92 9.00
C PHE A 8 10.23 7.71 9.58
N PRO A 9 9.59 6.93 10.47
CA PRO A 9 10.21 5.70 10.98
C PRO A 9 10.43 4.70 9.83
N LEU A 10 11.69 4.40 9.52
CA LEU A 10 12.03 3.40 8.52
C LEU A 10 11.90 1.99 9.10
N ARG A 11 10.97 1.20 8.55
CA ARG A 11 10.86 -0.23 8.80
C ARG A 11 11.68 -1.01 7.76
N PRO A 12 12.54 -1.96 8.15
CA PRO A 12 13.18 -2.85 7.19
C PRO A 12 12.14 -3.72 6.46
N ALA A 13 12.31 -3.86 5.15
CA ALA A 13 11.47 -4.71 4.31
C ALA A 13 11.76 -6.19 4.52
N ALA A 14 10.73 -7.03 4.40
CA ALA A 14 10.88 -8.47 4.18
C ALA A 14 11.20 -8.76 2.71
N ARG A 15 11.72 -9.95 2.41
CA ARG A 15 12.07 -10.33 1.02
C ARG A 15 10.83 -10.44 0.12
N GLU A 16 9.71 -10.83 0.70
CA GLU A 16 8.41 -10.93 0.03
C GLU A 16 7.90 -9.55 -0.42
N GLU A 17 8.38 -8.47 0.21
CA GLU A 17 8.06 -7.09 -0.13
C GLU A 17 8.97 -6.52 -1.24
N ALA A 18 9.93 -7.31 -1.77
CA ALA A 18 10.90 -6.84 -2.75
C ALA A 18 10.25 -6.22 -3.99
N GLY A 19 9.07 -6.70 -4.40
CA GLY A 19 8.31 -6.14 -5.52
C GLY A 19 7.98 -4.65 -5.39
N LEU A 20 7.91 -4.10 -4.16
CA LEU A 20 7.66 -2.68 -3.91
C LEU A 20 8.88 -1.77 -4.17
N PHE A 21 10.02 -2.34 -4.58
CA PHE A 21 11.28 -1.62 -4.77
C PHE A 21 11.76 -1.66 -6.23
N TYR A 22 10.92 -2.12 -7.16
CA TYR A 22 11.20 -2.20 -8.59
C TYR A 22 9.96 -1.75 -9.37
N SER A 23 10.17 -1.18 -10.55
CA SER A 23 9.08 -0.86 -11.46
C SER A 23 8.60 -2.13 -12.17
N ASP A 24 7.30 -2.24 -12.33
CA ASP A 24 6.62 -3.25 -13.13
C ASP A 24 5.34 -2.59 -13.65
N ASP A 25 5.23 -2.41 -14.97
CA ASP A 25 4.15 -1.63 -15.59
C ASP A 25 2.74 -2.12 -15.21
N GLN A 26 2.56 -3.42 -14.96
CA GLN A 26 1.28 -3.99 -14.56
C GLN A 26 1.02 -3.75 -13.06
N ALA A 27 2.04 -3.94 -12.22
CA ALA A 27 1.92 -3.69 -10.79
C ALA A 27 1.81 -2.19 -10.45
N ASP A 28 2.47 -1.32 -11.20
CA ASP A 28 2.56 0.11 -10.91
C ASP A 28 1.21 0.83 -10.99
N ARG A 29 0.31 0.33 -11.83
CA ARG A 29 -1.08 0.80 -11.87
C ARG A 29 -1.86 0.37 -10.61
N ALA A 30 -1.84 -0.93 -10.30
CA ALA A 30 -2.59 -1.50 -9.18
C ALA A 30 -2.08 -1.03 -7.81
N LEU A 31 -0.77 -0.75 -7.71
CA LEU A 31 -0.15 -0.24 -6.49
C LEU A 31 -0.30 1.28 -6.32
N GLY A 32 -0.87 1.98 -7.30
CA GLY A 32 -0.99 3.43 -7.25
C GLY A 32 0.37 4.14 -7.24
N THR A 33 1.35 3.63 -8.00
CA THR A 33 2.69 4.19 -8.06
C THR A 33 2.63 5.63 -8.57
N VAL A 34 3.07 6.58 -7.75
CA VAL A 34 3.18 7.99 -8.15
C VAL A 34 4.37 8.19 -9.08
N GLY A 35 5.47 7.55 -8.74
CA GLY A 35 6.70 7.53 -9.50
C GLY A 35 7.86 7.07 -8.65
N HIS A 36 9.07 7.20 -9.19
CA HIS A 36 10.26 6.91 -8.42
C HIS A 36 11.39 7.91 -8.67
N VAL A 37 12.24 8.07 -7.66
CA VAL A 37 13.47 8.85 -7.74
C VAL A 37 14.63 7.87 -7.82
N ARG A 38 15.49 8.00 -8.82
CA ARG A 38 16.82 7.38 -8.83
C ARG A 38 17.84 8.37 -8.31
N MET A 39 18.70 7.97 -7.38
CA MET A 39 19.72 8.83 -6.77
C MET A 39 21.11 8.20 -6.79
N ASP A 40 22.14 9.04 -6.83
CA ASP A 40 23.57 8.66 -6.83
C ASP A 40 24.39 9.66 -5.98
N PHE A 41 25.35 9.15 -5.22
CA PHE A 41 26.28 9.95 -4.40
C PHE A 41 27.50 10.48 -5.19
N GLY A 42 27.63 10.12 -6.46
CA GLY A 42 28.76 10.42 -7.33
C GLY A 42 30.06 9.76 -6.87
N SER A 43 31.15 10.04 -7.60
CA SER A 43 32.47 9.44 -7.36
C SER A 43 33.07 9.76 -5.98
N SER A 44 32.66 10.87 -5.35
CA SER A 44 33.10 11.26 -4.01
C SER A 44 32.36 10.53 -2.88
N GLY A 45 31.23 9.88 -3.18
CA GLY A 45 30.35 9.28 -2.19
C GLY A 45 29.62 10.29 -1.28
N ARG A 46 29.67 11.59 -1.61
CA ARG A 46 29.06 12.69 -0.83
C ARG A 46 28.14 13.61 -1.64
N GLY A 47 28.05 13.41 -2.95
CA GLY A 47 27.12 14.13 -3.82
C GLY A 47 25.68 13.69 -3.60
N PHE A 48 24.74 14.32 -4.31
CA PHE A 48 23.35 13.88 -4.32
C PHE A 48 22.73 14.24 -5.67
N TYR A 49 22.95 13.37 -6.65
CA TYR A 49 22.39 13.49 -7.99
C TYR A 49 21.09 12.69 -8.02
N HIS A 50 20.07 13.22 -8.66
CA HIS A 50 18.78 12.54 -8.72
C HIS A 50 18.05 12.77 -10.05
N THR A 51 17.17 11.84 -10.38
CA THR A 51 16.27 11.93 -11.54
C THR A 51 14.91 11.38 -11.12
N TRP A 52 13.85 12.16 -11.37
CA TRP A 52 12.47 11.75 -11.17
C TRP A 52 11.96 11.01 -12.41
N TRP A 53 11.24 9.91 -12.18
CA TRP A 53 10.56 9.13 -13.20
C TRP A 53 9.07 9.07 -12.85
N PRO A 54 8.21 9.74 -13.63
CA PRO A 54 6.78 9.74 -13.37
C PRO A 54 6.15 8.39 -13.74
N HIS A 55 5.09 8.02 -13.02
CA HIS A 55 4.28 6.83 -13.28
C HIS A 55 2.81 7.22 -13.44
N ASN A 56 1.99 6.32 -13.98
CA ASN A 56 0.54 6.53 -14.14
C ASN A 56 0.18 7.87 -14.83
N GLY A 57 0.95 8.24 -15.87
CA GLY A 57 0.76 9.49 -16.61
C GLY A 57 1.08 10.76 -15.83
N ASP A 58 1.76 10.67 -14.67
CA ASP A 58 2.06 11.78 -13.75
C ASP A 58 0.83 12.33 -13.00
N HIS A 59 -0.32 11.63 -13.07
CA HIS A 59 -1.59 12.10 -12.49
C HIS A 59 -1.56 12.22 -10.96
N PHE A 60 -0.69 11.46 -10.29
CA PHE A 60 -0.58 11.42 -8.83
C PHE A 60 0.53 12.33 -8.29
N ASN A 61 1.29 13.01 -9.15
CA ASN A 61 2.37 13.91 -8.77
C ASN A 61 1.85 15.29 -8.33
N THR A 62 1.01 15.27 -7.31
CA THR A 62 0.29 16.43 -6.78
C THR A 62 1.22 17.35 -5.96
N PRO A 63 0.83 18.62 -5.71
CA PRO A 63 1.57 19.49 -4.79
C PRO A 63 1.72 18.90 -3.38
N GLU A 64 0.66 18.27 -2.86
CA GLU A 64 0.66 17.56 -1.57
C GLU A 64 1.73 16.46 -1.55
N PHE A 65 1.79 15.63 -2.59
CA PHE A 65 2.80 14.58 -2.73
C PHE A 65 4.21 15.16 -2.78
N LYS A 66 4.44 16.22 -3.56
CA LYS A 66 5.76 16.85 -3.68
C LYS A 66 6.25 17.39 -2.35
N GLU A 67 5.38 17.96 -1.54
CA GLU A 67 5.70 18.41 -0.18
C GLU A 67 6.10 17.22 0.72
N ALA A 68 5.31 16.14 0.72
CA ALA A 68 5.63 14.93 1.49
C ALA A 68 6.96 14.30 1.06
N LEU A 69 7.21 14.20 -0.25
CA LEU A 69 8.46 13.69 -0.81
C LEU A 69 9.66 14.55 -0.39
N GLN A 70 9.53 15.87 -0.45
CA GLN A 70 10.58 16.80 -0.04
C GLN A 70 10.93 16.62 1.46
N GLN A 71 9.90 16.58 2.32
CA GLN A 71 10.11 16.34 3.76
C GLN A 71 10.78 15.00 4.04
N PHE A 72 10.38 13.93 3.34
CA PHE A 72 11.00 12.62 3.47
C PHE A 72 12.48 12.66 3.07
N VAL A 73 12.79 13.19 1.88
CA VAL A 73 14.17 13.27 1.38
C VAL A 73 15.04 14.12 2.31
N ASP A 74 14.54 15.26 2.79
CA ASP A 74 15.28 16.13 3.70
C ASP A 74 15.60 15.43 5.04
N ALA A 75 14.63 14.71 5.61
CA ALA A 75 14.85 13.92 6.82
C ALA A 75 15.91 12.83 6.60
N MET A 76 15.82 12.10 5.49
CA MET A 76 16.76 11.03 5.16
C MET A 76 18.17 11.55 4.83
N ARG A 77 18.29 12.78 4.33
CA ARG A 77 19.58 13.44 4.09
C ARG A 77 20.19 14.04 5.34
N ALA A 78 19.38 14.49 6.29
CA ALA A 78 19.87 15.08 7.53
C ALA A 78 20.51 14.04 8.46
N ASP A 79 19.85 12.89 8.65
CA ASP A 79 20.28 11.88 9.64
C ASP A 79 20.05 10.43 9.20
N GLY A 80 19.68 10.23 7.94
CA GLY A 80 19.33 8.91 7.41
C GLY A 80 20.35 8.34 6.42
N PRO A 81 19.96 7.28 5.70
CA PRO A 81 20.81 6.63 4.71
C PRO A 81 21.11 7.50 3.48
N LEU A 82 20.42 8.64 3.29
CA LEU A 82 20.65 9.53 2.13
C LEU A 82 21.66 10.64 2.38
N ARG A 83 22.32 10.66 3.54
CA ARG A 83 23.33 11.68 3.86
C ARG A 83 24.57 11.58 2.97
N ASP A 84 25.15 10.37 2.90
CA ASP A 84 26.35 10.04 2.13
C ASP A 84 26.47 8.50 2.02
N LEU A 85 27.28 8.00 1.07
CA LEU A 85 27.45 6.56 0.84
C LEU A 85 27.94 5.81 2.09
N PRO A 86 28.93 6.30 2.87
CA PRO A 86 29.32 5.64 4.12
C PRO A 86 28.21 5.58 5.17
N SER A 87 27.33 6.57 5.23
CA SER A 87 26.18 6.58 6.14
C SER A 87 25.12 5.59 5.69
N MET A 88 24.86 5.48 4.39
CA MET A 88 24.02 4.42 3.82
C MET A 88 24.55 3.03 4.20
N GLU A 89 25.84 2.77 3.98
CA GLU A 89 26.46 1.48 4.29
C GLU A 89 26.32 1.12 5.78
N ARG A 90 26.62 2.07 6.68
CA ARG A 90 26.44 1.89 8.13
C ARG A 90 24.98 1.69 8.52
N PHE A 91 24.05 2.37 7.85
CA PHE A 91 22.63 2.21 8.10
C PHE A 91 22.17 0.81 7.69
N CYS A 92 22.55 0.36 6.49
CA CYS A 92 22.16 -0.94 5.95
C CYS A 92 22.63 -2.11 6.83
N ARG A 93 23.89 -2.07 7.27
CA ARG A 93 24.47 -3.11 8.13
C ARG A 93 23.81 -3.21 9.50
N ARG A 94 23.29 -2.10 10.05
CA ARG A 94 22.72 -2.06 11.41
C ARG A 94 21.23 -2.40 11.46
N ASN A 95 20.50 -2.11 10.38
CA ASN A 95 19.02 -2.16 10.41
C ASN A 95 18.42 -3.33 9.62
N GLY A 96 19.24 -4.19 9.01
CA GLY A 96 18.74 -5.31 8.20
C GLY A 96 18.03 -4.84 6.93
N GLY A 97 17.03 -5.59 6.45
CA GLY A 97 16.24 -5.24 5.27
C GLY A 97 16.83 -5.71 3.94
N ALA A 98 17.69 -6.74 3.93
CA ALA A 98 18.22 -7.29 2.69
C ALA A 98 17.08 -7.91 1.84
N ILE A 99 16.81 -7.32 0.68
CA ILE A 99 15.73 -7.73 -0.24
C ILE A 99 16.21 -8.63 -1.37
N THR A 100 17.53 -8.75 -1.58
CA THR A 100 18.14 -9.65 -2.56
C THR A 100 18.89 -10.80 -1.87
N GLU A 101 19.01 -11.95 -2.57
CA GLU A 101 19.72 -13.12 -2.04
C GLU A 101 21.21 -12.87 -1.80
N ASP A 102 21.82 -12.10 -2.70
CA ASP A 102 23.22 -11.68 -2.63
C ASP A 102 23.50 -10.62 -1.53
N GLY A 103 22.47 -10.12 -0.86
CA GLY A 103 22.58 -9.12 0.21
C GLY A 103 23.10 -7.76 -0.25
N ARG A 104 23.01 -7.47 -1.56
CA ARG A 104 23.51 -6.21 -2.14
C ARG A 104 22.52 -5.07 -2.06
N SER A 105 21.22 -5.37 -2.10
CA SER A 105 20.16 -4.37 -1.99
C SER A 105 19.37 -4.51 -0.69
N TYR A 106 19.11 -3.36 -0.08
CA TYR A 106 18.40 -3.21 1.18
C TYR A 106 17.14 -2.38 0.96
N GLY A 107 16.00 -2.82 1.46
CA GLY A 107 14.72 -2.14 1.35
C GLY A 107 14.24 -1.60 2.70
N TYR A 108 13.73 -0.38 2.70
CA TYR A 108 13.11 0.26 3.86
C TYR A 108 11.79 0.93 3.45
N LEU A 109 10.77 0.79 4.29
CA LEU A 109 9.46 1.40 4.10
C LEU A 109 9.23 2.48 5.15
N ALA A 110 8.66 3.60 4.72
CA ALA A 110 8.05 4.59 5.61
C ALA A 110 6.69 4.99 5.05
N GLU A 111 5.74 5.24 5.93
CA GLU A 111 4.42 5.75 5.58
C GLU A 111 4.21 7.10 6.25
N ALA A 112 3.68 8.06 5.50
CA ALA A 112 3.34 9.37 6.02
C ALA A 112 2.12 9.91 5.29
N GLY A 113 1.06 10.18 6.05
CA GLY A 113 -0.23 10.56 5.50
C GLY A 113 -0.74 9.51 4.52
N ASN A 114 -0.99 9.92 3.28
CA ASN A 114 -1.53 9.06 2.22
C ASN A 114 -0.45 8.37 1.39
N TYR A 115 0.82 8.48 1.74
CA TYR A 115 1.93 8.03 0.90
C TYR A 115 2.80 6.99 1.58
N ARG A 116 3.24 6.01 0.78
CA ARG A 116 4.27 5.05 1.16
C ARG A 116 5.54 5.28 0.36
N PHE A 117 6.64 5.37 1.07
CA PHE A 117 7.99 5.58 0.56
C PHE A 117 8.79 4.29 0.72
N CYS A 118 9.15 3.67 -0.40
CA CYS A 118 9.94 2.44 -0.46
C CYS A 118 11.36 2.78 -0.92
N LEU A 119 12.27 2.89 0.03
CA LEU A 119 13.66 3.23 -0.19
C LEU A 119 14.51 1.97 -0.39
N ARG A 120 15.05 1.80 -1.60
CA ARG A 120 16.07 0.79 -1.91
C ARG A 120 17.46 1.40 -1.86
N CYS A 121 18.31 0.83 -1.02
CA CYS A 121 19.72 1.19 -0.88
C CYS A 121 20.60 0.08 -1.43
N THR A 122 21.56 0.43 -2.29
CA THR A 122 22.62 -0.45 -2.77
C THR A 122 23.96 0.18 -2.41
N PRO A 123 24.52 -0.09 -1.22
CA PRO A 123 25.71 0.58 -0.70
C PRO A 123 27.00 0.06 -1.37
N SER A 124 27.04 0.06 -2.70
CA SER A 124 28.17 -0.35 -3.53
C SER A 124 28.64 0.83 -4.39
N PRO A 125 29.94 1.20 -4.34
CA PRO A 125 30.47 2.25 -5.21
C PRO A 125 30.30 1.92 -6.69
N GLY A 126 29.95 2.91 -7.51
CA GLY A 126 29.90 2.78 -8.98
C GLY A 126 28.60 2.20 -9.55
N GLU A 127 27.63 1.83 -8.71
CA GLU A 127 26.26 1.48 -9.11
C GLU A 127 25.30 2.62 -8.80
N TYR A 128 24.08 2.62 -9.34
CA TYR A 128 23.05 3.52 -8.82
C TYR A 128 22.70 3.11 -7.38
N GLN A 129 23.15 3.89 -6.41
CA GLN A 129 23.15 3.44 -5.02
C GLN A 129 21.78 3.59 -4.34
N CYS A 130 20.82 4.26 -4.98
CA CYS A 130 19.55 4.54 -4.33
C CYS A 130 18.36 4.69 -5.29
N TYR A 131 17.25 4.06 -4.92
CA TYR A 131 15.95 4.22 -5.57
C TYR A 131 14.89 4.47 -4.51
N LEU A 132 13.99 5.42 -4.74
CA LEU A 132 12.87 5.71 -3.87
C LEU A 132 11.58 5.59 -4.67
N TYR A 133 10.84 4.51 -4.42
CA TYR A 133 9.54 4.27 -5.01
C TYR A 133 8.45 4.90 -4.13
N CYS A 134 7.52 5.60 -4.75
CA CYS A 134 6.48 6.36 -4.06
C CYS A 134 5.10 5.87 -4.49
N TYR A 135 4.25 5.54 -3.53
CA TYR A 135 2.91 5.02 -3.75
C TYR A 135 1.86 5.90 -3.07
N ASP A 136 0.74 6.13 -3.75
CA ASP A 136 -0.46 6.74 -3.16
C ASP A 136 -1.35 5.63 -2.58
N LEU A 137 -1.38 5.54 -1.25
CA LEU A 137 -2.12 4.51 -0.52
C LEU A 137 -3.63 4.61 -0.76
N ARG A 138 -4.15 5.79 -1.12
CA ARG A 138 -5.58 5.95 -1.45
C ARG A 138 -5.94 5.11 -2.68
N ARG A 139 -5.01 4.96 -3.63
CA ARG A 139 -5.22 4.13 -4.82
C ARG A 139 -5.18 2.64 -4.49
N GLN A 140 -4.28 2.23 -3.60
CA GLN A 140 -4.26 0.85 -3.10
C GLN A 140 -5.55 0.49 -2.34
N ILE A 141 -6.22 1.46 -1.71
CA ILE A 141 -7.51 1.25 -1.05
C ILE A 141 -8.65 1.22 -2.08
N MET A 142 -8.64 2.12 -3.07
CA MET A 142 -9.69 2.22 -4.10
C MET A 142 -9.73 1.03 -5.09
N ASP A 143 -8.58 0.41 -5.39
CA ASP A 143 -8.50 -0.76 -6.27
C ASP A 143 -8.65 -2.10 -5.51
N ARG A 144 -8.87 -2.08 -4.19
CA ARG A 144 -9.24 -3.30 -3.47
C ARG A 144 -10.66 -3.71 -3.85
N PRO A 145 -10.89 -5.01 -4.14
CA PRO A 145 -12.24 -5.49 -4.34
C PRO A 145 -13.12 -5.12 -3.14
N VAL A 146 -14.26 -4.49 -3.40
CA VAL A 146 -15.27 -4.18 -2.39
C VAL A 146 -16.13 -5.41 -2.07
N GLY A 147 -16.17 -6.35 -3.01
CA GLY A 147 -16.78 -7.64 -2.81
C GLY A 147 -16.49 -8.61 -3.94
N ARG A 148 -16.82 -9.88 -3.69
CA ARG A 148 -16.63 -11.00 -4.60
C ARG A 148 -17.92 -11.81 -4.67
N VAL A 149 -18.19 -12.39 -5.83
CA VAL A 149 -19.25 -13.38 -6.01
C VAL A 149 -18.71 -14.66 -6.64
N THR A 150 -19.39 -15.77 -6.36
CA THR A 150 -19.08 -17.10 -6.89
C THR A 150 -20.35 -17.87 -7.19
N PHE A 151 -20.29 -18.77 -8.17
CA PHE A 151 -21.40 -19.60 -8.62
C PHE A 151 -21.06 -21.09 -8.54
N ALA A 152 -22.07 -21.97 -8.58
CA ALA A 152 -21.86 -23.42 -8.53
C ALA A 152 -21.07 -23.98 -9.73
N ASN A 153 -21.09 -23.29 -10.87
CA ASN A 153 -20.31 -23.66 -12.06
C ASN A 153 -18.80 -23.33 -11.94
N GLY A 154 -18.38 -22.69 -10.84
CA GLY A 154 -16.98 -22.28 -10.59
C GLY A 154 -16.62 -20.87 -11.06
N GLU A 155 -17.55 -20.15 -11.70
CA GLU A 155 -17.35 -18.75 -12.08
C GLU A 155 -17.18 -17.87 -10.85
N ARG A 156 -16.25 -16.92 -10.93
CA ARG A 156 -15.91 -15.96 -9.86
C ARG A 156 -15.68 -14.59 -10.45
N MET A 157 -16.26 -13.58 -9.82
CA MET A 157 -16.06 -12.18 -10.17
C MET A 157 -15.69 -11.36 -8.93
N GLU A 158 -14.81 -10.39 -9.10
CA GLU A 158 -14.45 -9.41 -8.08
C GLU A 158 -14.85 -8.02 -8.58
N PHE A 159 -15.37 -7.20 -7.67
CA PHE A 159 -15.87 -5.88 -7.97
C PHE A 159 -15.08 -4.85 -7.21
N THR A 160 -14.67 -3.77 -7.87
CA THR A 160 -14.11 -2.58 -7.22
C THR A 160 -15.14 -1.46 -7.09
N ASP A 161 -16.22 -1.49 -7.89
CA ASP A 161 -17.36 -0.57 -7.79
C ASP A 161 -18.43 -1.13 -6.83
N PRO A 162 -18.74 -0.45 -5.70
CA PRO A 162 -19.78 -0.87 -4.77
C PRO A 162 -21.17 -0.99 -5.38
N GLN A 163 -21.52 -0.12 -6.33
CA GLN A 163 -22.85 -0.12 -6.93
C GLN A 163 -23.03 -1.32 -7.85
N GLU A 164 -22.00 -1.66 -8.61
CA GLU A 164 -22.01 -2.85 -9.46
C GLU A 164 -22.07 -4.13 -8.60
N TYR A 165 -21.25 -4.20 -7.55
CA TYR A 165 -21.28 -5.30 -6.59
C TYR A 165 -22.67 -5.53 -5.98
N LEU A 166 -23.28 -4.47 -5.43
CA LEU A 166 -24.59 -4.53 -4.80
C LEU A 166 -25.71 -4.81 -5.81
N ARG A 167 -25.57 -4.34 -7.06
CA ARG A 167 -26.49 -4.69 -8.15
C ARG A 167 -26.44 -6.19 -8.44
N THR A 168 -25.25 -6.78 -8.57
CA THR A 168 -25.11 -8.22 -8.80
C THR A 168 -25.69 -9.05 -7.67
N ILE A 169 -25.49 -8.67 -6.40
CA ILE A 169 -26.15 -9.36 -5.27
C ILE A 169 -27.67 -9.29 -5.43
N ARG A 170 -28.23 -8.10 -5.69
CA ARG A 170 -29.67 -7.92 -5.83
C ARG A 170 -30.29 -8.78 -6.92
N GLU A 171 -29.58 -8.96 -8.03
CA GLU A 171 -30.06 -9.73 -9.19
C GLU A 171 -29.93 -11.25 -8.98
N GLU A 172 -28.82 -11.71 -8.41
CA GLU A 172 -28.48 -13.14 -8.34
C GLU A 172 -28.91 -13.83 -7.04
N LEU A 173 -28.97 -13.10 -5.92
CA LEU A 173 -29.29 -13.66 -4.60
C LEU A 173 -30.67 -14.36 -4.54
N PRO A 174 -31.75 -13.86 -5.19
CA PRO A 174 -33.02 -14.57 -5.25
C PRO A 174 -32.95 -15.93 -5.96
N MET A 175 -31.99 -16.09 -6.88
CA MET A 175 -31.79 -17.30 -7.66
C MET A 175 -30.73 -18.25 -7.06
N LYS A 176 -30.23 -17.96 -5.85
CA LYS A 176 -29.11 -18.68 -5.22
C LYS A 176 -29.29 -20.20 -5.15
N ASP A 177 -30.53 -20.68 -4.98
CA ASP A 177 -30.81 -22.12 -4.87
C ASP A 177 -30.67 -22.84 -6.22
N VAL A 178 -30.75 -22.10 -7.33
CA VAL A 178 -30.57 -22.61 -8.70
C VAL A 178 -29.14 -22.40 -9.17
N THR A 179 -28.57 -21.22 -8.94
CA THR A 179 -27.24 -20.83 -9.45
C THR A 179 -26.09 -21.22 -8.53
N GLY A 180 -26.41 -21.55 -7.27
CA GLY A 180 -25.43 -21.73 -6.20
C GLY A 180 -24.71 -20.43 -5.82
N PHE A 181 -25.32 -19.29 -6.10
CA PHE A 181 -24.74 -17.96 -5.86
C PHE A 181 -24.30 -17.78 -4.40
N ARG A 182 -23.08 -17.27 -4.23
CA ARG A 182 -22.51 -16.84 -2.95
C ARG A 182 -21.77 -15.54 -3.15
N PHE A 183 -21.76 -14.69 -2.13
CA PHE A 183 -20.99 -13.45 -2.14
C PHE A 183 -20.19 -13.29 -0.85
N GLU A 184 -19.17 -12.45 -0.91
CA GLU A 184 -18.35 -12.03 0.22
C GLU A 184 -18.07 -10.54 0.09
N THR A 185 -18.46 -9.77 1.12
CA THR A 185 -18.19 -8.33 1.19
C THR A 185 -16.81 -8.12 1.78
N LEU A 186 -15.92 -7.45 1.04
CA LEU A 186 -14.50 -7.32 1.36
C LEU A 186 -14.12 -5.91 1.84
N THR A 187 -14.96 -4.91 1.55
CA THR A 187 -14.76 -3.53 2.01
C THR A 187 -15.15 -3.33 3.46
N ASP A 188 -14.47 -2.40 4.14
CA ASP A 188 -14.83 -1.87 5.46
C ASP A 188 -15.90 -0.78 5.41
N ASP A 189 -16.35 -0.37 4.21
CA ASP A 189 -17.39 0.64 4.04
C ASP A 189 -18.71 0.17 4.68
N PRO A 190 -19.19 0.86 5.74
CA PRO A 190 -20.35 0.43 6.50
C PRO A 190 -21.63 0.45 5.67
N ALA A 191 -21.76 1.36 4.70
CA ALA A 191 -22.95 1.44 3.85
C ALA A 191 -23.04 0.26 2.90
N VAL A 192 -21.91 -0.18 2.34
CA VAL A 192 -21.86 -1.35 1.44
C VAL A 192 -22.13 -2.63 2.21
N ARG A 193 -21.52 -2.79 3.39
CA ARG A 193 -21.73 -3.95 4.26
C ARG A 193 -23.18 -4.06 4.72
N LYS A 194 -23.76 -2.95 5.17
CA LYS A 194 -25.17 -2.92 5.57
C LYS A 194 -26.09 -3.23 4.38
N ALA A 195 -25.88 -2.62 3.23
CA ALA A 195 -26.72 -2.86 2.06
C ALA A 195 -26.69 -4.32 1.58
N ALA A 196 -25.54 -4.98 1.66
CA ALA A 196 -25.43 -6.41 1.36
C ALA A 196 -26.20 -7.27 2.36
N ASP A 197 -26.09 -6.98 3.67
CA ASP A 197 -26.86 -7.68 4.71
C ASP A 197 -28.37 -7.43 4.56
N ASP A 198 -28.78 -6.19 4.28
CA ASP A 198 -30.20 -5.83 4.07
C ASP A 198 -30.82 -6.72 2.99
N MET A 199 -30.11 -6.96 1.87
CA MET A 199 -30.59 -7.86 0.81
C MET A 199 -30.74 -9.32 1.27
N VAL A 200 -29.92 -9.78 2.22
CA VAL A 200 -30.03 -11.13 2.80
C VAL A 200 -31.24 -11.23 3.71
N TYR A 201 -31.49 -10.23 4.55
CA TYR A 201 -32.69 -10.19 5.39
C TYR A 201 -33.97 -10.07 4.53
N ASP A 202 -33.96 -9.21 3.52
CA ASP A 202 -35.07 -9.02 2.59
C ASP A 202 -35.44 -10.33 1.86
N LEU A 203 -34.45 -11.15 1.51
CA LEU A 203 -34.66 -12.47 0.90
C LEU A 203 -35.49 -13.40 1.79
N HIS A 204 -35.39 -13.23 3.11
CA HIS A 204 -36.15 -13.97 4.11
C HIS A 204 -37.43 -13.25 4.56
N GLY A 205 -37.73 -12.07 4.00
CA GLY A 205 -38.86 -11.24 4.40
C GLY A 205 -38.68 -10.58 5.76
N GLU A 206 -37.43 -10.42 6.21
CA GLU A 206 -37.06 -9.81 7.48
C GLU A 206 -36.43 -8.44 7.24
N GLU A 207 -36.52 -7.54 8.22
CA GLU A 207 -35.72 -6.31 8.23
C GLU A 207 -34.40 -6.56 8.97
N ASN A 208 -33.30 -6.06 8.44
CA ASN A 208 -32.01 -6.14 9.12
C ASN A 208 -32.04 -5.33 10.43
N PRO A 209 -31.89 -5.98 11.60
CA PRO A 209 -32.01 -5.32 12.90
C PRO A 209 -30.78 -4.45 13.24
N ARG A 210 -29.69 -4.56 12.48
CA ARG A 210 -28.45 -3.81 12.72
C ARG A 210 -28.53 -2.43 12.06
N PRO A 211 -28.44 -1.34 12.85
CA PRO A 211 -28.34 0.01 12.30
C PRO A 211 -26.96 0.23 11.67
N LEU A 212 -26.80 1.32 10.90
CA LEU A 212 -25.57 1.58 10.14
C LEU A 212 -24.32 1.69 11.05
N GLU A 213 -24.50 2.21 12.26
CA GLU A 213 -23.47 2.42 13.27
C GLU A 213 -22.80 1.11 13.71
N ASP A 214 -23.51 -0.01 13.65
CA ASP A 214 -22.97 -1.33 14.00
C ASP A 214 -21.97 -1.85 12.95
N TYR A 215 -22.00 -1.29 11.73
CA TYR A 215 -21.10 -1.65 10.64
C TYR A 215 -19.84 -0.77 10.60
N ILE A 216 -19.82 0.35 11.34
CA ILE A 216 -18.64 1.20 11.44
C ILE A 216 -17.59 0.45 12.26
N ALA A 217 -16.47 0.09 11.61
CA ALA A 217 -15.36 -0.53 12.31
C ALA A 217 -14.93 0.36 13.48
N ARG A 218 -15.13 -0.12 14.72
CA ARG A 218 -14.55 0.51 15.90
C ARG A 218 -13.06 0.23 15.85
N HIS A 219 -12.27 1.13 15.25
CA HIS A 219 -10.82 1.09 15.38
C HIS A 219 -10.44 1.34 16.85
N GLY A 220 -10.33 0.26 17.62
CA GLY A 220 -9.59 0.20 18.87
C GLY A 220 -8.33 -0.64 18.66
N PRO A 221 -7.21 -0.36 19.34
CA PRO A 221 -6.04 -1.20 19.25
C PRO A 221 -6.43 -2.62 19.70
N GLU A 222 -6.12 -3.61 18.88
CA GLU A 222 -6.12 -5.02 19.28
C GLU A 222 -5.07 -5.19 20.39
N ALA A 223 -5.48 -4.95 21.63
CA ALA A 223 -4.73 -5.40 22.79
C ALA A 223 -4.81 -6.93 22.78
N GLY A 224 -3.69 -7.55 22.39
CA GLY A 224 -3.48 -8.99 22.46
C GLY A 224 -3.87 -9.52 23.84
N GLY A 225 -5.02 -10.19 23.90
CA GLY A 225 -5.41 -11.01 25.03
C GLY A 225 -4.82 -12.40 24.86
N GLN A 226 -3.53 -12.54 25.19
CA GLN A 226 -2.93 -13.85 25.41
C GLN A 226 -3.45 -14.35 26.76
N GLN A 227 -4.41 -15.27 26.74
CA GLN A 227 -4.80 -16.03 27.93
C GLN A 227 -3.69 -17.03 28.27
N MET A 228 -3.26 -16.95 29.53
CA MET A 228 -2.58 -18.02 30.26
C MET A 228 -3.59 -19.10 30.68
#